data_AF-A0A3D3NU30-F1
#
_entry.id   AF-A0A3D3NU30-F1
#
_cell.length_a   1.000
_cell.length_b   1.000
_cell.length_c   1.000
_cell.angle_alpha   90.00
_cell.angle_beta   90.00
_cell.angle_gamma   90.00
#
_symmetry.space_group_name_H-M   'P 1'
#
loop_
_entity.id
_entity.type
_entity.pdbx_description
1 polymer ?
#
loop_
_entity_poly.entity_id
_entity_poly.type
_entity_poly.pdbx_seq_one_letter_code
_entity_poly.pdbx_strand_id
1 'polypeptide(L)'
;DDVCSAPPTEKGKRRGIAGLVPIVKLAGAAASQVDTLDELARIAQKAVDMTRTVGVSTKPGSIPATGAPTFELADDLIGLGMGIHGEKGVGLIPMCPADELAVKILDLLFADDLPLGAGDEVVFFVNSLGSTHLMELLIMLRAARPILEARGLRIHQTICDNIVTCQEMAGVSFSITKLDAELKRLWDLPCESLGYTKL
;
A
#
# COMPACT_ATOMS: atom_id res chain seq x y z
N ASP A 1 -4.60 5.69 4.45
CA ASP A 1 -3.85 5.64 3.17
C ASP A 1 -4.64 4.97 2.05
N ASP A 2 -5.64 4.15 2.40
CA ASP A 2 -6.53 3.48 1.44
C ASP A 2 -7.41 4.47 0.65
N VAL A 3 -7.09 4.66 -0.64
CA VAL A 3 -7.80 5.62 -1.50
C VAL A 3 -9.20 5.16 -1.90
N CYS A 4 -9.45 3.85 -1.84
CA CYS A 4 -10.74 3.27 -2.22
C CYS A 4 -11.78 3.43 -1.10
N SER A 5 -11.33 3.47 0.16
CA SER A 5 -12.25 3.50 1.31
C SER A 5 -13.04 4.79 1.50
N ALA A 6 -12.53 5.93 1.03
CA ALA A 6 -13.23 7.21 1.05
C ALA A 6 -12.62 8.19 0.02
N PRO A 7 -13.44 9.08 -0.58
CA PRO A 7 -12.95 10.06 -1.56
C PRO A 7 -12.01 11.09 -0.91
N PRO A 8 -11.24 11.86 -1.72
CA PRO A 8 -10.35 12.91 -1.21
C PRO A 8 -11.02 13.91 -0.26
N THR A 9 -12.29 14.25 -0.50
CA THR A 9 -13.09 15.17 0.33
C THR A 9 -13.37 14.63 1.73
N GLU A 10 -13.19 13.33 1.96
CA GLU A 10 -13.46 12.64 3.22
C GLU A 10 -12.26 11.81 3.70
N LYS A 11 -11.03 12.27 3.41
CA LYS A 11 -9.77 11.59 3.77
C LYS A 11 -9.70 11.06 5.20
N GLY A 12 -10.23 11.80 6.18
CA GLY A 12 -10.24 11.38 7.59
C GLY A 12 -11.04 10.10 7.87
N LYS A 13 -11.87 9.65 6.93
CA LYS A 13 -12.62 8.38 6.99
C LYS A 13 -11.92 7.22 6.29
N ARG A 14 -10.76 7.46 5.65
CA ARG A 14 -10.02 6.40 4.96
C ARG A 14 -9.51 5.36 5.94
N ARG A 15 -9.56 4.11 5.52
CA ARG A 15 -8.90 2.99 6.21
C ARG A 15 -7.37 3.17 6.20
N GLY A 16 -6.74 2.60 7.23
CA GLY A 16 -5.30 2.36 7.27
C GLY A 16 -5.01 0.93 6.79
N ILE A 17 -4.20 0.78 5.74
CA ILE A 17 -3.82 -0.53 5.16
C ILE A 17 -2.29 -0.60 4.97
N ALA A 18 -1.78 -1.31 3.95
CA ALA A 18 -0.35 -1.59 3.80
C ALA A 18 0.58 -0.36 3.82
N GLY A 19 0.11 0.82 3.43
CA GLY A 19 0.87 2.07 3.52
C GLY A 19 1.17 2.51 4.95
N LEU A 20 0.55 1.88 5.96
CA LEU A 20 0.95 2.07 7.35
C LEU A 20 2.42 1.74 7.59
N VAL A 21 3.01 0.78 6.84
CA VAL A 21 4.41 0.38 7.03
C VAL A 21 5.36 1.55 6.77
N PRO A 22 5.34 2.20 5.59
CA PRO A 22 6.19 3.36 5.37
C PRO A 22 5.87 4.53 6.30
N ILE A 23 4.59 4.73 6.68
CA ILE A 23 4.19 5.78 7.63
C ILE A 23 4.82 5.55 9.01
N VAL A 24 4.68 4.35 9.57
CA VAL A 24 5.23 3.99 10.89
C VAL A 24 6.75 4.07 10.88
N LYS A 25 7.40 3.61 9.79
CA LYS A 25 8.84 3.79 9.62
C LYS A 25 9.22 5.27 9.73
N LEU A 26 8.61 6.12 8.91
CA LEU A 26 8.93 7.56 8.86
C LEU A 26 8.68 8.25 10.21
N ALA A 27 7.58 7.92 10.88
CA ALA A 27 7.29 8.42 12.21
C ALA A 27 8.29 7.94 13.26
N GLY A 28 8.70 6.66 13.24
CA GLY A 28 9.72 6.11 14.14
C GLY A 28 11.10 6.75 13.93
N ALA A 29 11.48 6.98 12.67
CA ALA A 29 12.68 7.72 12.33
C ALA A 29 12.60 9.18 12.84
N ALA A 30 11.46 9.85 12.65
CA ALA A 30 11.23 11.22 13.13
C ALA A 30 11.30 11.31 14.66
N ALA A 31 10.75 10.33 15.39
CA ALA A 31 10.77 10.28 16.85
C ALA A 31 12.20 10.23 17.43
N SER A 32 13.18 9.82 16.63
CA SER A 32 14.61 9.79 17.01
C SER A 32 15.37 11.05 16.58
N GLN A 33 14.68 12.04 15.99
CA GLN A 33 15.29 13.21 15.34
C GLN A 33 14.71 14.55 15.81
N VAL A 34 13.53 14.55 16.43
CA VAL A 34 12.82 15.76 16.84
C VAL A 34 12.58 15.79 18.34
N ASP A 35 12.53 16.98 18.91
CA ASP A 35 12.47 17.17 20.37
C ASP A 35 11.05 17.32 20.92
N THR A 36 10.04 17.52 20.06
CA THR A 36 8.66 17.80 20.49
C THR A 36 7.65 16.83 19.88
N LEU A 37 6.60 16.55 20.64
CA LEU A 37 5.48 15.74 20.18
C LEU A 37 4.74 16.40 19.00
N ASP A 38 4.63 17.73 19.00
CA ASP A 38 3.96 18.47 17.93
C ASP A 38 4.69 18.29 16.59
N GLU A 39 6.02 18.32 16.60
CA GLU A 39 6.80 18.12 15.38
C GLU A 39 6.76 16.67 14.90
N LEU A 40 6.79 15.70 15.83
CA LEU A 40 6.58 14.30 15.50
C LEU A 40 5.20 14.09 14.86
N ALA A 41 4.14 14.66 15.44
CA ALA A 41 2.79 14.59 14.91
C ALA A 41 2.68 15.22 13.52
N ARG A 42 3.32 16.38 13.30
CA ARG A 42 3.37 17.04 11.99
C ARG A 42 4.01 16.15 10.93
N ILE A 43 5.15 15.53 11.24
CA ILE A 43 5.88 14.66 10.29
C ILE A 43 5.10 13.36 10.04
N ALA A 44 4.53 12.75 11.08
CA ALA A 44 3.70 11.56 10.94
C ALA A 44 2.47 11.84 10.06
N GLN A 45 1.79 12.97 10.28
CA GLN A 45 0.67 13.39 9.44
C GLN A 45 1.12 13.63 8.00
N LYS A 46 2.27 14.28 7.78
CA LYS A 46 2.83 14.45 6.44
C LYS A 46 3.11 13.11 5.75
N ALA A 47 3.62 12.11 6.47
CA ALA A 47 3.83 10.77 5.93
C ALA A 47 2.50 10.11 5.52
N VAL A 48 1.44 10.29 6.31
CA VAL A 48 0.07 9.87 5.95
C VAL A 48 -0.39 10.58 4.68
N ASP A 49 -0.24 11.90 4.61
CA ASP A 49 -0.69 12.73 3.50
C ASP A 49 0.06 12.44 2.19
N MET A 50 1.30 11.94 2.28
CA MET A 50 2.13 11.54 1.16
C MET A 50 2.01 10.06 0.77
N THR A 51 1.17 9.27 1.46
CA THR A 51 1.03 7.83 1.21
C THR A 51 -0.35 7.48 0.67
N ARG A 52 -0.39 6.68 -0.40
CA ARG A 52 -1.61 6.18 -1.04
C ARG A 52 -1.50 4.68 -1.24
N THR A 53 -2.58 3.95 -0.95
CA THR A 53 -2.62 2.49 -1.14
C THR A 53 -3.93 2.05 -1.78
N VAL A 54 -3.84 1.04 -2.66
CA VAL A 54 -4.97 0.28 -3.19
C VAL A 54 -4.68 -1.20 -2.99
N GLY A 55 -5.64 -1.94 -2.44
CA GLY A 55 -5.59 -3.39 -2.28
C GLY A 55 -6.62 -4.10 -3.13
N VAL A 56 -6.31 -5.31 -3.61
CA VAL A 56 -7.24 -6.19 -4.31
C VAL A 56 -7.17 -7.60 -3.76
N SER A 57 -8.30 -8.31 -3.73
CA SER A 57 -8.36 -9.71 -3.33
C SER A 57 -8.84 -10.60 -4.48
N THR A 58 -8.29 -11.81 -4.54
CA THR A 58 -8.72 -12.89 -5.44
C THR A 58 -9.42 -14.01 -4.67
N LYS A 59 -9.16 -14.14 -3.36
CA LYS A 59 -9.87 -15.07 -2.46
C LYS A 59 -9.96 -14.49 -1.05
N PRO A 60 -11.03 -14.76 -0.29
CA PRO A 60 -11.14 -14.36 1.10
C PRO A 60 -10.14 -15.11 2.00
N GLY A 61 -9.84 -14.54 3.16
CA GLY A 61 -9.29 -15.31 4.29
C GLY A 61 -10.42 -15.96 5.10
N SER A 62 -10.08 -16.59 6.21
CA SER A 62 -11.05 -17.22 7.11
C SER A 62 -11.22 -16.47 8.44
N ILE A 63 -12.42 -16.57 9.01
CA ILE A 63 -12.74 -16.12 10.36
C ILE A 63 -12.28 -17.21 11.33
N PRO A 64 -11.28 -16.97 12.21
CA PRO A 64 -10.69 -18.04 13.04
C PRO A 64 -11.69 -18.78 13.92
N ALA A 65 -12.72 -18.08 14.41
CA ALA A 65 -13.71 -18.64 15.31
C ALA A 65 -14.69 -19.61 14.62
N THR A 66 -14.94 -19.46 13.32
CA THR A 66 -15.98 -20.20 12.60
C THR A 66 -15.47 -20.99 11.41
N GLY A 67 -14.25 -20.70 10.92
CA GLY A 67 -13.71 -21.23 9.67
C GLY A 67 -14.41 -20.73 8.41
N ALA A 68 -15.42 -19.85 8.55
CA ALA A 68 -16.14 -19.28 7.43
C ALA A 68 -15.27 -18.23 6.71
N PRO A 69 -15.48 -18.00 5.40
CA PRO A 69 -14.76 -16.95 4.68
C PRO A 69 -15.13 -15.55 5.21
N THR A 70 -14.17 -14.62 5.20
CA THR A 70 -14.40 -13.23 5.65
C THR A 70 -15.40 -12.46 4.76
N PHE A 71 -15.52 -12.87 3.49
CA PHE A 71 -16.50 -12.37 2.52
C PHE A 71 -16.67 -13.43 1.41
N GLU A 72 -17.72 -13.30 0.60
CA GLU A 72 -17.93 -14.14 -0.58
C GLU A 72 -17.32 -13.48 -1.83
N LEU A 73 -16.62 -14.26 -2.64
CA LEU A 73 -16.05 -13.84 -3.92
C LEU A 73 -16.03 -15.04 -4.87
N ALA A 74 -16.57 -14.86 -6.08
CA ALA A 74 -16.54 -15.90 -7.11
C ALA A 74 -15.12 -16.02 -7.71
N ASP A 75 -14.76 -17.22 -8.16
CA ASP A 75 -13.40 -17.53 -8.67
C ASP A 75 -13.02 -16.73 -9.93
N ASP A 76 -14.00 -16.21 -10.68
CA ASP A 76 -13.82 -15.39 -11.87
C ASP A 76 -13.85 -13.88 -11.58
N LEU A 77 -13.84 -13.48 -10.30
CA LEU A 77 -13.88 -12.09 -9.87
C LEU A 77 -12.69 -11.71 -8.97
N ILE A 78 -12.38 -10.41 -8.98
CA ILE A 78 -11.43 -9.76 -8.10
C ILE A 78 -12.18 -8.71 -7.27
N GLY A 79 -11.98 -8.72 -5.96
CA GLY A 79 -12.43 -7.66 -5.06
C GLY A 79 -11.50 -6.46 -5.18
N LEU A 80 -12.01 -5.31 -5.63
CA LEU A 80 -11.24 -4.08 -5.83
C LEU A 80 -11.36 -3.15 -4.62
N GLY A 81 -10.24 -2.67 -4.09
CA GLY A 81 -10.21 -1.77 -2.94
C GLY A 81 -10.49 -2.49 -1.61
N MET A 82 -10.00 -3.71 -1.46
CA MET A 82 -10.27 -4.52 -0.26
C MET A 82 -9.45 -4.03 0.94
N GLY A 83 -10.09 -4.01 2.11
CA GLY A 83 -9.44 -3.70 3.39
C GLY A 83 -8.63 -4.87 3.95
N ILE A 84 -8.03 -4.67 5.12
CA ILE A 84 -7.19 -5.68 5.81
C ILE A 84 -7.97 -6.54 6.80
N HIS A 85 -9.29 -6.39 6.90
CA HIS A 85 -10.16 -7.25 7.70
C HIS A 85 -11.28 -7.89 6.86
N GLY A 86 -11.13 -7.89 5.53
CA GLY A 86 -12.15 -8.40 4.61
C GLY A 86 -13.34 -7.46 4.41
N GLU A 87 -13.23 -6.18 4.80
CA GLU A 87 -14.27 -5.20 4.56
C GLU A 87 -14.48 -4.99 3.05
N LYS A 88 -15.75 -4.78 2.66
CA LYS A 88 -16.12 -4.57 1.25
C LYS A 88 -15.26 -3.47 0.63
N GLY A 89 -14.75 -3.76 -0.56
CA GLY A 89 -14.07 -2.79 -1.39
C GLY A 89 -15.04 -1.89 -2.16
N VAL A 90 -14.50 -1.20 -3.17
CA VAL A 90 -15.25 -0.27 -4.02
C VAL A 90 -15.97 -0.96 -5.18
N GLY A 91 -15.67 -2.23 -5.44
CA GLY A 91 -16.37 -2.99 -6.47
C GLY A 91 -15.77 -4.37 -6.71
N LEU A 92 -16.36 -5.06 -7.68
CA LEU A 92 -15.89 -6.33 -8.21
C LEU A 92 -15.53 -6.13 -9.68
N ILE A 93 -14.41 -6.70 -10.11
CA ILE A 93 -14.01 -6.70 -11.53
C ILE A 93 -13.77 -8.14 -11.99
N PRO A 94 -13.87 -8.45 -13.30
CA PRO A 94 -13.49 -9.75 -13.81
C PRO A 94 -12.03 -10.08 -13.51
N MET A 95 -11.75 -11.36 -13.28
CA MET A 95 -10.39 -11.89 -13.22
C MET A 95 -9.65 -11.52 -14.51
N CYS A 96 -8.46 -10.95 -14.37
CA CYS A 96 -7.67 -10.46 -15.50
C CYS A 96 -6.16 -10.74 -15.29
N PRO A 97 -5.36 -10.72 -16.36
CA PRO A 97 -3.91 -10.87 -16.26
C PRO A 97 -3.27 -9.81 -15.35
N ALA A 98 -2.15 -10.17 -14.72
CA ALA A 98 -1.40 -9.29 -13.81
C ALA A 98 -1.04 -7.93 -14.42
N ASP A 99 -0.72 -7.89 -15.72
CA ASP A 99 -0.38 -6.65 -16.43
C ASP A 99 -1.57 -5.68 -16.48
N GLU A 100 -2.78 -6.19 -16.75
CA GLU A 100 -4.00 -5.39 -16.73
C GLU A 100 -4.40 -4.99 -15.31
N LEU A 101 -4.23 -5.89 -14.34
CA LEU A 101 -4.55 -5.62 -12.94
C LEU A 101 -3.64 -4.52 -12.37
N ALA A 102 -2.35 -4.54 -12.68
CA ALA A 102 -1.40 -3.52 -12.25
C ALA A 102 -1.80 -2.12 -12.74
N VAL A 103 -2.24 -1.99 -14.00
CA VAL A 103 -2.77 -0.73 -14.55
C VAL A 103 -3.97 -0.26 -13.74
N LYS A 104 -4.96 -1.14 -13.51
CA LYS A 104 -6.18 -0.78 -12.76
C LYS A 104 -5.87 -0.29 -11.33
N ILE A 105 -4.94 -0.93 -10.64
CA ILE A 105 -4.53 -0.53 -9.29
C ILE A 105 -3.81 0.83 -9.31
N LEU A 106 -2.88 1.02 -10.25
CA LEU A 106 -2.12 2.27 -10.37
C LEU A 106 -2.98 3.44 -10.83
N ASP A 107 -3.94 3.24 -11.73
CA ASP A 107 -4.88 4.27 -12.17
C ASP A 107 -5.68 4.83 -11.00
N LEU A 108 -6.13 3.98 -10.07
CA LEU A 108 -6.81 4.42 -8.85
C LEU A 108 -5.90 5.24 -7.93
N LEU A 109 -4.62 4.86 -7.81
CA LEU A 109 -3.63 5.63 -7.04
C LEU A 109 -3.38 7.00 -7.69
N PHE A 110 -3.28 7.07 -9.02
CA PHE A 110 -3.02 8.30 -9.76
C PHE A 110 -4.24 9.23 -9.88
N ALA A 111 -5.45 8.68 -9.79
CA ALA A 111 -6.69 9.44 -9.80
C ALA A 111 -6.96 10.14 -8.45
N ASP A 112 -6.21 9.79 -7.40
CA ASP A 112 -6.34 10.43 -6.10
C ASP A 112 -5.71 11.83 -6.07
N ASP A 113 -5.86 12.55 -4.95
CA ASP A 113 -5.46 13.95 -4.85
C ASP A 113 -3.97 14.19 -4.56
N LEU A 114 -3.15 13.13 -4.54
CA LEU A 114 -1.70 13.25 -4.45
C LEU A 114 -1.11 13.35 -5.86
N PRO A 115 -0.64 14.53 -6.30
CA PRO A 115 -0.01 14.64 -7.60
C PRO A 115 1.29 13.83 -7.62
N LEU A 116 1.29 12.81 -8.48
CA LEU A 116 2.43 11.94 -8.78
C LEU A 116 2.78 12.11 -10.26
N GLY A 117 3.98 12.58 -10.56
CA GLY A 117 4.43 12.82 -11.93
C GLY A 117 5.95 12.86 -12.09
N ALA A 118 6.39 13.28 -13.27
CA ALA A 118 7.80 13.24 -13.64
C ALA A 118 8.71 13.97 -12.64
N GLY A 119 9.80 13.31 -12.24
CA GLY A 119 10.80 13.83 -11.30
C GLY A 119 10.51 13.51 -9.83
N ASP A 120 9.25 13.20 -9.49
CA ASP A 120 8.89 12.78 -8.13
C ASP A 120 9.60 11.50 -7.75
N GLU A 121 9.98 11.42 -6.48
CA GLU A 121 10.69 10.28 -5.90
C GLU A 121 9.76 9.55 -4.94
N VAL A 122 9.73 8.22 -5.00
CA VAL A 122 8.76 7.41 -4.25
C VAL A 122 9.36 6.17 -3.62
N VAL A 123 8.81 5.77 -2.49
CA VAL A 123 8.85 4.38 -2.02
C VAL A 123 7.67 3.63 -2.63
N PHE A 124 7.94 2.48 -3.22
CA PHE A 124 6.91 1.60 -3.74
C PHE A 124 6.86 0.30 -2.93
N PHE A 125 5.71 0.01 -2.32
CA PHE A 125 5.51 -1.20 -1.54
C PHE A 125 4.47 -2.10 -2.21
N VAL A 126 4.90 -3.29 -2.62
CA VAL A 126 4.08 -4.38 -3.14
C VAL A 126 3.88 -5.38 -2.01
N ASN A 127 2.66 -5.45 -1.49
CA ASN A 127 2.35 -6.23 -0.31
C ASN A 127 1.42 -7.39 -0.63
N SER A 128 1.75 -8.61 -0.20
CA SER A 128 0.80 -9.72 -0.18
C SER A 128 -0.20 -9.53 0.96
N LEU A 129 -1.47 -9.81 0.68
CA LEU A 129 -2.53 -9.79 1.69
C LEU A 129 -2.57 -11.09 2.52
N GLY A 130 -1.69 -12.06 2.26
CA GLY A 130 -1.66 -13.34 2.96
C GLY A 130 -1.06 -14.42 2.08
N SER A 131 -1.92 -15.15 1.35
CA SER A 131 -1.53 -16.36 0.61
C SER A 131 -0.97 -16.12 -0.80
N THR A 132 -0.90 -14.87 -1.28
CA THR A 132 -0.19 -14.56 -2.54
C THR A 132 1.30 -14.79 -2.35
N HIS A 133 1.88 -15.67 -3.17
CA HIS A 133 3.28 -16.04 -3.06
C HIS A 133 4.21 -14.93 -3.52
N LEU A 134 5.46 -14.92 -3.02
CA LEU A 134 6.49 -13.97 -3.44
C LEU A 134 6.71 -13.97 -4.96
N MET A 135 6.65 -15.13 -5.62
CA MET A 135 6.76 -15.22 -7.08
C MET A 135 5.66 -14.43 -7.80
N GLU A 136 4.43 -14.47 -7.28
CA GLU A 136 3.29 -13.72 -7.82
C GLU A 136 3.42 -12.22 -7.54
N LEU A 137 3.93 -11.84 -6.35
CA LEU A 137 4.26 -10.45 -6.06
C LEU A 137 5.32 -9.89 -7.01
N LEU A 138 6.35 -10.69 -7.36
CA LEU A 138 7.38 -10.30 -8.32
C LEU A 138 6.80 -10.14 -9.74
N ILE A 139 5.79 -10.93 -10.11
CA ILE A 139 5.03 -10.75 -11.35
C ILE A 139 4.27 -9.42 -11.33
N MET A 140 3.59 -9.09 -10.23
CA MET A 140 2.90 -7.81 -10.06
C MET A 140 3.88 -6.61 -10.07
N LEU A 141 5.04 -6.76 -9.44
CA LEU A 141 6.10 -5.75 -9.45
C LEU A 141 6.65 -5.53 -10.87
N ARG A 142 6.91 -6.61 -11.62
CA ARG A 142 7.32 -6.54 -13.02
C ARG A 142 6.28 -5.81 -13.87
N ALA A 143 4.99 -6.03 -13.63
CA ALA A 143 3.90 -5.34 -14.32
C ALA A 143 3.83 -3.84 -13.96
N ALA A 144 3.98 -3.50 -12.67
CA ALA A 144 3.80 -2.14 -12.18
C ALA A 144 4.99 -1.20 -12.47
N ARG A 145 6.23 -1.71 -12.36
CA ARG A 145 7.45 -0.89 -12.42
C ARG A 145 7.59 -0.08 -13.72
N PRO A 146 7.37 -0.65 -14.93
CA PRO A 146 7.44 0.10 -16.17
C PRO A 146 6.39 1.23 -16.24
N ILE A 147 5.21 1.05 -15.64
CA ILE A 147 4.14 2.06 -15.63
C ILE A 147 4.57 3.26 -14.78
N LEU A 148 5.16 3.01 -13.60
CA LEU A 148 5.71 4.05 -12.73
C LEU A 148 6.84 4.82 -13.43
N GLU A 149 7.78 4.09 -14.06
CA GLU A 149 8.91 4.67 -14.79
C GLU A 149 8.47 5.49 -16.01
N ALA A 150 7.49 4.99 -16.78
CA ALA A 150 6.92 5.70 -17.94
C ALA A 150 6.21 7.00 -17.54
N ARG A 151 5.67 7.06 -16.31
CA ARG A 151 5.12 8.30 -15.72
C ARG A 151 6.21 9.28 -15.26
N GLY A 152 7.48 8.88 -15.31
CA GLY A 152 8.64 9.66 -14.89
C GLY A 152 8.89 9.63 -13.38
N LEU A 153 8.28 8.70 -12.65
CA LEU A 153 8.54 8.52 -11.23
C LEU A 153 9.90 7.86 -11.01
N ARG A 154 10.66 8.35 -10.03
CA ARG A 154 11.91 7.75 -9.57
C ARG A 154 11.63 6.87 -8.37
N ILE A 155 11.73 5.55 -8.53
CA ILE A 155 11.55 4.61 -7.42
C ILE A 155 12.83 4.60 -6.58
N HIS A 156 12.80 5.26 -5.42
CA HIS A 156 13.92 5.31 -4.48
C HIS A 156 14.15 3.96 -3.81
N GLN A 157 13.06 3.31 -3.39
CA GLN A 157 13.12 1.98 -2.80
C GLN A 157 11.86 1.19 -3.14
N THR A 158 12.04 -0.10 -3.42
CA THR A 158 10.95 -1.08 -3.50
C THR A 158 10.96 -1.98 -2.28
N ILE A 159 9.78 -2.21 -1.70
CA ILE A 159 9.52 -3.26 -0.72
C ILE A 159 8.58 -4.26 -1.41
N CYS A 160 8.87 -5.55 -1.33
CA CYS A 160 8.05 -6.59 -1.95
C CYS A 160 7.98 -7.78 -0.99
N ASP A 161 6.90 -7.87 -0.21
CA ASP A 161 6.82 -8.79 0.93
C ASP A 161 5.37 -8.98 1.44
N ASN A 162 5.15 -9.73 2.51
CA ASN A 162 3.86 -9.99 3.14
C ASN A 162 3.77 -9.40 4.58
N ILE A 163 4.00 -8.09 4.71
CA ILE A 163 4.08 -7.43 6.03
C ILE A 163 2.69 -7.10 6.61
N VAL A 164 1.74 -6.69 5.77
CA VAL A 164 0.38 -6.33 6.20
C VAL A 164 -0.63 -7.29 5.59
N THR A 165 -0.94 -8.35 6.33
CA THR A 165 -1.80 -9.46 5.89
C THR A 165 -3.18 -9.43 6.54
N CYS A 166 -4.14 -10.10 5.91
CA CYS A 166 -5.45 -10.44 6.46
C CYS A 166 -5.59 -11.97 6.46
N GLN A 167 -5.02 -12.63 7.48
CA GLN A 167 -4.94 -14.09 7.53
C GLN A 167 -4.31 -14.65 6.23
N GLU A 168 -4.95 -15.64 5.62
CA GLU A 168 -4.58 -16.27 4.36
C GLU A 168 -5.24 -15.63 3.13
N MET A 169 -5.81 -14.42 3.23
CA MET A 169 -6.44 -13.73 2.09
C MET A 169 -5.49 -13.68 0.88
N ALA A 170 -5.96 -14.16 -0.28
CA ALA A 170 -5.20 -14.07 -1.51
C ALA A 170 -5.46 -12.71 -2.15
N GLY A 171 -4.40 -11.98 -2.47
CA GLY A 171 -4.48 -10.62 -2.98
C GLY A 171 -3.16 -9.85 -2.88
N VAL A 172 -3.16 -8.66 -3.46
CA VAL A 172 -2.00 -7.77 -3.48
C VAL A 172 -2.45 -6.34 -3.20
N SER A 173 -1.60 -5.57 -2.53
CA SER A 173 -1.75 -4.11 -2.46
C SER A 173 -0.51 -3.38 -2.93
N PHE A 174 -0.73 -2.23 -3.55
CA PHE A 174 0.30 -1.28 -3.95
C PHE A 174 0.19 -0.04 -3.08
N SER A 175 1.25 0.29 -2.37
CA SER A 175 1.40 1.57 -1.68
C SER A 175 2.49 2.41 -2.35
N ILE A 176 2.19 3.69 -2.55
CA ILE A 176 3.14 4.70 -3.00
C ILE A 176 3.27 5.75 -1.91
N THR A 177 4.49 5.97 -1.42
CA THR A 177 4.83 7.09 -0.52
C THR A 177 5.72 8.07 -1.26
N LYS A 178 5.22 9.27 -1.53
CA LYS A 178 6.00 10.36 -2.15
C LYS A 178 7.04 10.89 -1.16
N LEU A 179 8.27 11.00 -1.62
CA LEU A 179 9.40 11.50 -0.83
C LEU A 179 9.75 12.91 -1.30
N ASP A 180 9.66 13.85 -0.37
CA ASP A 180 10.41 15.11 -0.48
C ASP A 180 11.74 14.99 0.30
N ALA A 181 12.51 16.08 0.36
CA ALA A 181 13.81 16.07 1.02
C ALA A 181 13.74 15.65 2.51
N GLU A 182 12.69 16.06 3.22
CA GLU A 182 12.50 15.71 4.63
C GLU A 182 12.18 14.23 4.81
N LEU A 183 11.17 13.73 4.09
CA LEU A 183 10.77 12.33 4.19
C LEU A 183 11.84 11.39 3.64
N LYS A 184 12.57 11.80 2.60
CA LYS A 184 13.69 11.00 2.07
C LYS A 184 14.79 10.83 3.11
N ARG A 185 15.20 11.92 3.77
CA ARG A 185 16.22 11.87 4.83
C ARG A 185 15.82 10.92 5.95
N LEU A 186 14.57 10.99 6.41
CA LEU A 186 14.03 10.09 7.44
C LEU A 186 13.90 8.66 6.92
N TRP A 187 13.55 8.49 5.64
CA TRP A 187 13.48 7.18 5.01
C TRP A 187 14.85 6.48 4.97
N ASP A 188 15.93 7.23 4.80
CA ASP A 188 17.27 6.67 4.67
C ASP A 188 17.91 6.31 6.01
N LEU A 189 17.30 6.71 7.15
CA LEU A 189 17.74 6.26 8.46
C LEU A 189 17.48 4.76 8.66
N PRO A 190 18.40 4.05 9.35
CA PRO A 190 18.23 2.64 9.64
C PRO A 190 17.08 2.41 10.62
N CYS A 191 16.47 1.24 10.55
CA CYS A 191 15.51 0.75 11.53
C CYS A 191 15.62 -0.77 11.66
N GLU A 192 15.47 -1.25 12.88
CA GLU A 192 15.45 -2.68 13.18
C GLU A 192 14.17 -3.01 13.93
N SER A 193 13.36 -3.89 13.35
CA SER A 193 12.15 -4.42 13.96
C SER A 193 11.84 -5.80 13.40
N LEU A 194 10.98 -6.55 14.09
CA LEU A 194 10.60 -7.90 13.65
C LEU A 194 9.92 -7.89 12.26
N GLY A 195 9.06 -6.90 11.98
CA GLY A 195 8.25 -6.86 10.76
C GLY A 195 8.89 -6.11 9.58
N TYR A 196 9.85 -5.23 9.84
CA TYR A 196 10.59 -4.51 8.80
C TYR A 196 11.95 -4.06 9.31
N THR A 197 13.01 -4.42 8.59
CA THR A 197 14.38 -4.03 8.92
C THR A 197 15.03 -3.39 7.70
N LYS A 198 15.71 -2.25 7.94
CA LYS A 198 16.53 -1.52 6.97
C LYS A 198 17.82 -1.14 7.70
N LEU A 199 18.93 -1.75 7.30
CA LEU A 199 20.27 -1.50 7.85
C LEU A 199 21.07 -0.55 6.94
#